data_AF-A0A660M9S9-F1
#
_entry.id   AF-A0A660M9S9-F1
#
_cell.length_a   1.000
_cell.length_b   1.000
_cell.length_c   1.000
_cell.angle_alpha   90.00
_cell.angle_beta   90.00
_cell.angle_gamma   90.00
#
_symmetry.space_group_name_H-M   'P 1'
#
loop_
_entity.id
_entity.type
_entity.pdbx_description
1 polymer ?
#
loop_
_entity_poly.entity_id
_entity_poly.type
_entity_poly.pdbx_seq_one_letter_code
_entity_poly.pdbx_strand_id
1 'polypeptide(L)'
;SAWEGVSMKRLNTQDRARLYRCRCNIKTTCVEVLGRNNLTRKVRGQLVDFDKLFYLLDNSGFAGNYYFEVISDPTDSIYIHINNNVDVSNFYSLLNNTLPVKYEVLIEDSLKVPRGLTEKEQRLVFRRQI
;
A
#
# COMPACT_ATOMS: atom_id res chain seq x y z
N SER A 1 9.55 -30.40 -8.47
CA SER A 1 9.54 -29.07 -7.84
C SER A 1 8.48 -28.24 -8.53
N ALA A 2 7.27 -28.11 -7.96
CA ALA A 2 6.06 -27.70 -8.69
C ALA A 2 5.53 -26.30 -8.31
N TRP A 3 6.44 -25.39 -7.99
CA TRP A 3 6.14 -23.98 -7.74
C TRP A 3 6.84 -23.12 -8.80
N GLU A 4 6.57 -23.38 -10.08
CA GLU A 4 6.87 -22.38 -11.12
C GLU A 4 6.09 -21.11 -10.79
N GLY A 5 6.82 -20.00 -10.75
CA GLY A 5 6.44 -18.69 -10.24
C GLY A 5 5.00 -18.28 -10.54
N VAL A 6 4.16 -18.40 -9.52
CA VAL A 6 2.83 -17.81 -9.52
C VAL A 6 3.02 -16.29 -9.45
N SER A 7 2.78 -15.60 -10.57
CA SER A 7 2.82 -14.13 -10.58
C SER A 7 1.51 -13.60 -10.00
N MET A 8 1.61 -13.01 -8.80
CA MET A 8 0.54 -12.22 -8.23
C MET A 8 0.50 -10.87 -8.95
N LYS A 9 -0.65 -10.51 -9.52
CA LYS A 9 -0.89 -9.22 -10.18
C LYS A 9 -2.04 -8.48 -9.51
N ARG A 10 -2.08 -7.17 -9.67
CA ARG A 10 -3.21 -6.33 -9.26
C ARG A 10 -3.92 -5.81 -10.52
N LEU A 11 -5.22 -6.06 -10.61
CA LEU A 11 -6.06 -5.61 -11.73
C LEU A 11 -6.37 -4.11 -11.60
N ASN A 12 -6.77 -3.47 -12.69
CA ASN A 12 -7.21 -2.06 -12.66
C ASN A 12 -8.45 -1.87 -11.77
N THR A 13 -9.26 -2.92 -11.59
CA THR A 13 -10.38 -2.98 -10.62
C THR A 13 -9.92 -3.00 -9.16
N GLN A 14 -8.62 -2.98 -8.91
CA GLN A 14 -7.92 -3.07 -7.63
C GLN A 14 -7.87 -4.46 -7.00
N ASP A 15 -8.47 -5.46 -7.63
CA ASP A 15 -8.47 -6.83 -7.14
C ASP A 15 -7.10 -7.48 -7.31
N ARG A 16 -6.70 -8.27 -6.32
CA ARG A 16 -5.55 -9.15 -6.43
C ARG A 16 -5.97 -10.33 -7.30
N ALA A 17 -5.15 -10.63 -8.29
CA ALA A 17 -5.34 -11.75 -9.18
C ALA A 17 -4.09 -12.62 -9.20
N ARG A 18 -4.31 -13.92 -9.26
CA ARG A 18 -3.29 -14.93 -9.43
C ARG A 18 -3.31 -15.40 -10.88
N LEU A 19 -2.17 -15.32 -11.56
CA LEU A 19 -2.01 -15.90 -12.88
C LEU A 19 -1.33 -17.26 -12.77
N TYR A 20 -1.90 -18.29 -13.39
CA TYR A 20 -1.32 -19.61 -13.44
C TYR A 20 -1.65 -20.33 -14.75
N ARG A 21 -0.80 -21.27 -15.17
CA ARG A 21 -1.11 -22.15 -16.29
C ARG A 21 -2.17 -23.15 -15.87
N CYS A 22 -3.27 -23.21 -16.62
CA CYS A 22 -4.31 -24.17 -16.32
C CYS A 22 -3.81 -25.61 -16.50
N ARG A 23 -4.26 -26.52 -15.62
CA ARG A 23 -3.93 -27.95 -15.68
C ARG A 23 -4.83 -28.75 -16.64
N CYS A 24 -5.80 -28.10 -17.28
CA CYS A 24 -6.64 -28.74 -18.29
C CYS A 24 -5.91 -28.85 -19.64
N ASN A 25 -6.45 -29.63 -20.57
CA ASN A 25 -5.87 -29.85 -21.91
C ASN A 25 -5.83 -28.60 -22.81
N ILE A 26 -6.26 -27.44 -22.30
CA ILE A 26 -6.25 -26.17 -23.01
C ILE A 26 -5.04 -25.38 -22.54
N LYS A 27 -4.12 -25.08 -23.46
CA LYS A 27 -2.95 -24.22 -23.20
C LYS A 27 -3.38 -22.75 -23.07
N THR A 28 -3.99 -22.42 -21.94
CA THR A 28 -4.43 -21.07 -21.59
C THR A 28 -3.91 -20.64 -20.22
N THR A 29 -3.79 -19.33 -20.02
CA THR A 29 -3.48 -18.74 -18.72
C THR A 29 -4.80 -18.54 -17.98
N CYS A 30 -4.92 -19.13 -16.80
CA CYS A 30 -6.05 -18.98 -15.93
C CYS A 30 -5.82 -17.82 -14.95
N VAL A 31 -6.88 -17.06 -14.68
CA VAL A 31 -6.89 -15.93 -13.75
C VAL A 31 -7.80 -16.27 -12.58
N GLU A 32 -7.25 -16.32 -11.38
CA GLU A 32 -8.02 -16.45 -10.13
C GLU A 32 -8.09 -15.08 -9.46
N VAL A 33 -9.29 -14.53 -9.34
CA VAL A 33 -9.53 -13.26 -8.64
C VAL A 33 -9.64 -13.55 -7.14
N LEU A 34 -8.65 -13.10 -6.38
CA LEU A 34 -8.56 -13.29 -4.93
C LEU A 34 -9.31 -12.21 -4.15
N GLY A 35 -9.86 -11.21 -4.85
CA GLY A 35 -10.52 -10.05 -4.27
C GLY A 35 -9.54 -9.00 -3.75
N ARG A 36 -10.04 -8.09 -2.92
CA ARG A 36 -9.25 -6.98 -2.34
C ARG A 36 -8.77 -7.36 -0.95
N ASN A 37 -7.54 -6.94 -0.60
CA ASN A 37 -7.23 -6.80 0.82
C ASN A 37 -8.03 -5.59 1.29
N ASN A 38 -9.08 -5.79 2.08
CA ASN A 38 -9.88 -4.66 2.53
C ASN A 38 -9.14 -3.90 3.65
N LEU A 39 -8.12 -3.12 3.27
CA LEU A 39 -7.34 -2.25 4.14
C LEU A 39 -8.03 -0.90 4.33
N THR A 40 -9.36 -0.90 4.31
CA THR A 40 -10.18 0.25 4.66
C THR A 40 -10.18 0.41 6.18
N ARG A 41 -9.84 1.61 6.64
CA ARG A 41 -9.72 1.93 8.07
C ARG A 41 -10.35 3.28 8.36
N LYS A 42 -10.99 3.39 9.52
CA LYS A 42 -11.53 4.65 10.01
C LYS A 42 -10.39 5.44 10.64
N VAL A 43 -10.17 6.65 10.16
CA VAL A 43 -9.20 7.63 10.68
C VAL A 43 -9.95 8.96 10.77
N ARG A 44 -9.98 9.59 11.95
CA ARG A 44 -10.70 10.88 12.16
C ARG A 44 -12.16 10.85 11.72
N GLY A 45 -12.85 9.74 11.94
CA GLY A 45 -14.26 9.62 11.53
C GLY A 45 -14.47 9.28 10.06
N GLN A 46 -13.43 9.36 9.22
CA GLN A 46 -13.51 9.10 7.78
C GLN A 46 -12.95 7.72 7.42
N LEU A 47 -13.54 7.07 6.43
CA LEU A 47 -13.03 5.80 5.91
C LEU A 47 -11.93 6.07 4.87
N VAL A 48 -10.74 5.56 5.15
CA VAL A 48 -9.57 5.65 4.28
C VAL A 48 -9.27 4.26 3.72
N ASP A 49 -9.30 4.13 2.39
CA ASP A 49 -8.89 2.93 1.66
C ASP A 49 -7.39 3.01 1.37
N PHE A 50 -6.58 2.47 2.28
CA PHE A 50 -5.12 2.45 2.15
C PHE A 50 -4.66 1.58 0.97
N ASP A 51 -5.45 0.58 0.59
CA ASP A 51 -5.12 -0.30 -0.52
C ASP A 51 -5.17 0.45 -1.85
N LYS A 52 -6.19 1.30 -2.03
CA LYS A 52 -6.31 2.22 -3.19
C LYS A 52 -5.20 3.26 -3.20
N LEU A 53 -4.86 3.82 -2.04
CA LEU A 53 -3.75 4.78 -1.91
C LEU A 53 -2.42 4.16 -2.35
N PHE A 54 -2.11 2.94 -1.91
CA PHE A 54 -0.88 2.25 -2.31
C PHE A 54 -0.84 1.99 -3.81
N TYR A 55 -1.95 1.56 -4.41
CA TYR A 55 -2.01 1.39 -5.85
C TYR A 55 -1.75 2.69 -6.60
N LEU A 56 -2.32 3.82 -6.15
CA LEU A 56 -2.12 5.10 -6.81
C LEU A 56 -0.66 5.54 -6.72
N LEU A 57 -0.02 5.38 -5.56
CA LEU A 57 1.40 5.68 -5.37
C LEU A 57 2.29 4.77 -6.23
N ASP A 58 2.02 3.45 -6.25
CA ASP A 58 2.80 2.49 -7.05
C ASP A 58 2.69 2.77 -8.57
N ASN A 59 1.59 3.37 -9.04
CA ASN A 59 1.35 3.64 -10.47
C ASN A 59 1.54 5.11 -10.86
N SER A 60 1.80 6.03 -9.93
CA SER A 60 2.03 7.45 -10.23
C SER A 60 3.45 7.76 -10.68
N GLY A 61 4.30 6.74 -10.82
CA GLY A 61 5.74 6.92 -11.07
C GLY A 61 6.52 7.34 -9.81
N PHE A 62 5.94 7.15 -8.62
CA PHE A 62 6.62 7.39 -7.35
C PHE A 62 7.89 6.53 -7.25
N ALA A 63 9.05 7.18 -7.14
CA ALA A 63 10.34 6.53 -6.99
C ALA A 63 10.92 6.85 -5.61
N GLY A 64 10.74 5.93 -4.66
CA GLY A 64 11.26 6.07 -3.30
C GLY A 64 10.66 5.04 -2.34
N ASN A 65 11.16 5.04 -1.11
CA ASN A 65 10.55 4.28 -0.02
C ASN A 65 9.57 5.17 0.73
N TYR A 66 8.47 4.58 1.19
CA TYR A 66 7.50 5.24 2.05
C TYR A 66 6.81 4.24 2.97
N TYR A 67 6.29 4.72 4.10
CA TYR A 67 5.29 4.00 4.88
C TYR A 67 4.36 4.97 5.61
N PHE A 68 3.16 4.49 5.92
CA PHE A 68 2.14 5.21 6.66
C PHE A 68 2.13 4.72 8.11
N GLU A 69 2.20 5.66 9.04
CA GLU A 69 2.00 5.44 10.46
C GLU A 69 0.70 6.12 10.90
N VAL A 70 -0.23 5.33 11.44
CA VAL A 70 -1.47 5.83 12.03
C VAL A 70 -1.35 5.72 13.54
N ILE A 71 -1.33 6.87 14.21
CA ILE A 71 -1.27 6.95 15.69
C ILE A 71 -2.69 7.11 16.23
N SER A 72 -3.17 6.08 16.92
CA SER A 72 -4.52 6.00 17.47
C SER A 72 -4.59 6.60 18.88
N ASP A 73 -4.62 7.93 19.00
CA ASP A 73 -5.22 8.76 20.07
C ASP A 73 -4.72 10.23 19.95
N PRO A 74 -5.46 11.26 20.41
CA PRO A 74 -6.91 11.37 20.59
C PRO A 74 -7.66 11.68 19.30
N THR A 75 -6.94 11.85 18.19
CA THR A 75 -7.52 12.28 16.91
C THR A 75 -7.07 11.46 15.73
N ASP A 76 -6.57 10.23 15.88
CA ASP A 76 -6.01 9.40 14.78
C ASP A 76 -5.19 10.23 13.76
N SER A 77 -3.89 10.42 14.01
CA SER A 77 -3.04 11.19 13.09
C SER A 77 -2.34 10.27 12.10
N ILE A 78 -2.29 10.66 10.83
CA ILE A 78 -1.51 9.97 9.81
C ILE A 78 -0.18 10.69 9.63
N TYR A 79 0.91 9.99 9.91
CA TYR A 79 2.26 10.38 9.55
C TYR A 79 2.70 9.54 8.35
N ILE A 80 3.29 10.19 7.37
CA ILE A 80 3.74 9.55 6.14
C ILE A 80 5.22 9.76 6.05
N HIS A 81 5.96 8.69 6.29
CA HIS A 81 7.40 8.71 6.27
C HIS A 81 7.88 8.48 4.85
N ILE A 82 8.70 9.38 4.34
CA ILE A 82 9.28 9.32 3.00
C ILE A 82 10.78 9.51 3.06
N ASN A 83 11.47 8.94 2.09
CA ASN A 83 12.91 9.12 1.97
C ASN A 83 13.23 10.51 1.37
N ASN A 84 14.38 11.10 1.71
CA ASN A 84 14.77 12.45 1.31
C ASN A 84 14.93 12.68 -0.21
N ASN A 85 15.03 11.59 -0.99
CA ASN A 85 15.18 11.63 -2.44
C ASN A 85 13.84 11.63 -3.19
N VAL A 86 12.71 11.65 -2.47
CA VAL A 86 11.36 11.69 -3.03
C VAL A 86 11.01 13.10 -3.52
N ASP A 87 10.37 13.21 -4.68
CA ASP A 87 9.73 14.46 -5.12
C ASP A 87 8.50 14.75 -4.25
N VAL A 88 8.73 15.59 -3.24
CA VAL A 88 7.75 15.96 -2.23
C VAL A 88 6.56 16.73 -2.83
N SER A 89 6.78 17.53 -3.87
CA SER A 89 5.72 18.33 -4.49
C SER A 89 4.71 17.43 -5.21
N ASN A 90 5.21 16.50 -6.02
CA ASN A 90 4.36 15.50 -6.68
C ASN A 90 3.65 14.61 -5.65
N PHE A 91 4.35 14.24 -4.57
CA PHE A 91 3.78 13.44 -3.48
C PHE A 91 2.60 14.14 -2.79
N TYR A 92 2.76 15.41 -2.41
CA TYR A 92 1.67 16.21 -1.83
C TYR A 92 0.48 16.35 -2.79
N SER A 93 0.74 16.56 -4.08
CA SER A 93 -0.34 16.66 -5.08
C SER A 93 -1.17 15.37 -5.14
N LEU A 94 -0.53 14.21 -5.13
CA LEU A 94 -1.21 12.90 -5.13
C LEU A 94 -2.03 12.68 -3.85
N LEU A 95 -1.43 12.98 -2.70
CA LEU A 95 -2.06 12.78 -1.40
C LEU A 95 -3.23 13.72 -1.16
N ASN A 96 -3.10 15.01 -1.49
CA ASN A 96 -4.19 15.99 -1.32
C ASN A 96 -5.44 15.64 -2.14
N ASN A 97 -5.25 14.99 -3.30
CA ASN A 97 -6.36 14.54 -4.14
C ASN A 97 -7.01 13.24 -3.66
N THR A 98 -6.34 12.47 -2.79
CA THR A 98 -6.72 11.07 -2.49
C THR A 98 -7.01 10.82 -1.01
N LEU A 99 -6.29 11.48 -0.11
CA LEU A 99 -6.39 11.28 1.34
C LEU A 99 -7.32 12.35 1.93
N PRO A 100 -8.52 11.97 2.42
CA PRO A 100 -9.54 12.94 2.81
C PRO A 100 -9.34 13.49 4.24
N VAL A 101 -8.26 13.09 4.91
CA VAL A 101 -7.90 13.47 6.29
C VAL A 101 -6.58 14.23 6.31
N LYS A 102 -6.39 15.07 7.34
CA LYS A 102 -5.11 15.75 7.57
C LYS A 102 -4.01 14.72 7.85
N TYR A 103 -2.84 14.96 7.28
CA TYR A 103 -1.64 14.14 7.44
C TYR A 103 -0.40 15.02 7.58
N GLU A 104 0.68 14.43 8.08
CA GLU A 104 2.00 15.03 8.14
C GLU A 104 2.99 14.17 7.37
N VAL A 105 3.89 14.81 6.62
CA VAL A 105 4.94 14.11 5.86
C VAL A 105 6.25 14.30 6.59
N LEU A 106 6.88 13.20 6.96
CA LEU A 106 8.16 13.16 7.65
C LEU A 106 9.23 12.70 6.66
N ILE A 107 10.22 13.55 6.42
CA ILE A 107 11.30 13.29 5.48
C ILE A 107 12.49 12.71 6.26
N GLU A 108 12.95 11.53 5.85
CA GLU A 108 14.05 10.82 6.50
C GLU A 108 15.22 10.58 5.52
N ASP A 109 16.44 10.74 6.00
CA ASP A 109 17.65 10.50 5.20
C ASP A 109 17.94 9.02 4.96
N SER A 110 17.49 8.16 5.88
CA SER A 110 17.68 6.71 5.83
C SER A 110 16.38 6.03 6.28
N LEU A 111 15.32 6.19 5.48
CA LEU A 111 14.03 5.58 5.80
C LEU A 111 14.14 4.06 5.85
N LYS A 112 13.82 3.49 7.02
CA LYS A 112 13.69 2.03 7.19
C LYS A 112 12.22 1.66 7.27
N VAL A 113 11.71 1.03 6.22
CA VAL A 113 10.32 0.55 6.20
C VAL A 113 10.14 -0.52 7.30
N PRO A 114 9.17 -0.37 8.21
CA PRO A 114 8.90 -1.35 9.25
C PRO A 114 8.65 -2.74 8.66
N ARG A 115 9.09 -3.78 9.36
CA ARG A 115 8.87 -5.17 8.95
C ARG A 115 7.95 -5.86 9.94
N GLY A 116 6.97 -6.60 9.43
CA GLY A 116 6.07 -7.41 10.24
C GLY A 116 6.72 -8.71 10.72
N LEU A 117 5.96 -9.54 11.45
CA LEU A 117 6.39 -10.84 11.97
C LEU A 117 6.86 -11.84 10.89
N THR A 118 6.51 -11.61 9.63
CA THR A 118 6.93 -12.42 8.48
C THR A 118 8.16 -11.85 7.76
N GLU A 119 8.82 -10.86 8.36
CA GLU A 119 9.92 -10.06 7.80
C GLU A 119 9.57 -9.27 6.53
N LYS A 120 8.31 -9.33 6.08
CA LYS A 120 7.81 -8.53 4.98
C LYS A 120 7.64 -7.08 5.41
N GLU A 121 8.03 -6.18 4.53
CA GLU A 121 7.83 -4.74 4.68
C GLU A 121 6.34 -4.42 4.85
N GLN A 122 6.05 -3.55 5.81
CA GLN A 122 4.73 -3.06 6.14
C GLN A 122 4.66 -1.58 5.84
N ARG A 123 3.94 -1.25 4.77
CA ARG A 123 3.69 0.13 4.35
C ARG A 123 2.58 0.82 5.16
N LEU A 124 1.93 0.10 6.07
CA LEU A 124 0.93 0.62 7.00
C LEU A 124 1.19 0.06 8.39
N VAL A 125 1.40 0.96 9.35
CA VAL A 125 1.64 0.62 10.75
C VAL A 125 0.63 1.37 11.61
N PHE A 126 0.08 0.67 12.60
CA PHE A 126 -0.78 1.26 13.63
C PHE A 126 -0.02 1.30 14.93
N ARG A 127 0.10 2.48 15.53
CA ARG A 127 0.67 2.66 16.86
C ARG A 127 -0.37 3.23 17.80
N ARG A 128 -0.35 2.76 19.05
CA ARG A 128 -1.02 3.45 20.16
C ARG A 128 0.00 4.37 20.80
N GLN A 129 -0.39 5.60 21.12
CA GLN A 129 0.43 6.46 21.93
C GLN A 129 0.40 5.90 23.37
N ILE A 130 1.57 5.57 23.92
CA ILE A 130 1.74 5.09 25.29
C ILE A 130 1.90 6.30 26.20
#